data_AF-A8JGV9-F1
#
_entry.id   AF-A8JGV9-F1
#
_cell.length_a   1.000
_cell.length_b   1.000
_cell.length_c   1.000
_cell.angle_alpha   90.00
_cell.angle_beta   90.00
_cell.angle_gamma   90.00
#
_symmetry.space_group_name_H-M   'P 1'
#
loop_
_entity.id
_entity.type
_entity.pdbx_description
1 polymer ?
#
loop_
_entity_poly.entity_id
_entity_poly.type
_entity_poly.pdbx_seq_one_letter_code
_entity_poly.pdbx_strand_id
1 'polypeptide(L)'
;MSLIDTEQWYSREKSRIAKKALQSRERVYNLLVPDPADSGWTAVELQQPLTLYKVVSSVKGALVSTYDGVTRYELGRWTRAKAGAAGWPPLDACFFGAQVESKALSARFPANSKHLDAPKVLVKFEAHGKSYYHSESGWWRVPNVRPVSLLPISREQATEVMHRASQAAAAAERGAATATAARAPWLPC
;
A
#
# COMPACT_ATOMS: atom_id res chain seq x y z
N MET A 1 12.08 21.83 44.65
CA MET A 1 11.90 21.52 43.22
C MET A 1 10.86 22.50 42.70
N SER A 2 11.23 23.38 41.76
CA SER A 2 10.30 24.40 41.26
C SER A 2 9.26 23.76 40.32
N LEU A 3 8.09 24.39 40.18
CA LEU A 3 7.08 23.97 39.19
C LEU A 3 7.66 23.90 37.77
N ILE A 4 8.62 24.78 37.45
CA ILE A 4 9.34 24.81 36.18
C ILE A 4 10.18 23.53 35.97
N ASP A 5 10.78 22.99 37.04
CA ASP A 5 11.57 21.75 36.97
C ASP A 5 10.67 20.53 36.67
N THR A 6 9.43 20.52 37.16
CA THR A 6 8.49 19.41 36.96
C THR A 6 7.95 19.33 35.53
N GLU A 7 7.65 20.47 34.89
CA GLU A 7 7.19 20.50 33.50
C GLU A 7 8.29 20.08 32.52
N GLN A 8 9.51 20.57 32.74
CA GLN A 8 10.66 20.19 31.92
C GLN A 8 10.98 18.69 32.06
N TRP A 9 10.91 18.15 33.27
CA TRP A 9 11.08 16.73 33.51
C TRP A 9 10.02 15.89 32.79
N TYR A 10 8.74 16.26 32.90
CA TYR A 10 7.64 15.56 32.24
C TYR A 10 7.76 15.56 30.71
N SER A 11 8.11 16.70 30.11
CA SER A 11 8.31 16.81 28.66
C SER A 11 9.45 15.91 28.15
N ARG A 12 10.57 15.85 28.89
CA ARG A 12 11.71 14.97 28.58
C ARG A 12 11.32 13.51 28.68
N GLU A 13 10.58 13.13 29.73
CA GLU A 13 10.17 11.75 29.95
C GLU A 13 9.16 11.28 28.90
N LYS A 14 8.19 12.12 28.53
CA LYS A 14 7.25 11.84 27.43
C LYS A 14 7.99 11.62 26.10
N SER A 15 8.99 12.43 25.81
CA SER A 15 9.83 12.29 24.61
C SER A 15 10.67 10.99 24.63
N ARG A 16 11.21 10.62 25.80
CA ARG A 16 11.98 9.40 25.99
C ARG A 16 11.12 8.16 25.78
N ILE A 17 9.91 8.13 26.35
CA ILE A 17 8.94 7.05 26.17
C ILE A 17 8.53 6.94 24.70
N ALA A 18 8.19 8.07 24.05
CA ALA A 18 7.83 8.08 22.63
C ALA A 18 8.96 7.53 21.74
N LYS A 19 10.22 7.91 22.02
CA LYS A 19 11.39 7.40 21.29
C LYS A 19 11.60 5.90 21.50
N LYS A 20 11.47 5.40 22.73
CA LYS A 20 11.54 3.96 23.02
C LYS A 20 10.41 3.18 22.35
N ALA A 21 9.18 3.70 22.39
CA ALA A 21 8.05 3.09 21.72
C ALA A 21 8.27 3.01 20.20
N LEU A 22 8.80 4.07 19.57
CA LEU A 22 9.15 4.09 18.16
C LEU A 22 10.24 3.06 17.82
N GLN A 23 11.32 2.99 18.62
CA GLN A 23 12.40 2.02 18.42
C GLN A 23 11.93 0.57 18.60
N SER A 24 11.10 0.29 19.59
CA SER A 24 10.49 -1.04 19.76
C SER A 24 9.56 -1.40 18.61
N ARG A 25 8.77 -0.42 18.12
CA ARG A 25 7.98 -0.56 16.89
C ARG A 25 8.88 -0.95 15.71
N GLU A 26 9.95 -0.21 15.47
CA GLU A 26 10.93 -0.49 14.39
C GLU A 26 11.59 -1.85 14.50
N ARG A 27 11.90 -2.32 15.71
CA ARG A 27 12.43 -3.69 15.91
C ARG A 27 11.43 -4.77 15.51
N VAL A 28 10.15 -4.60 15.86
CA VAL A 28 9.08 -5.51 15.43
C VAL A 28 8.87 -5.42 13.91
N TYR A 29 8.98 -4.21 13.33
CA TYR A 29 8.88 -3.99 11.87
C TYR A 29 10.01 -4.60 11.05
N ASN A 30 11.16 -4.84 11.67
CA ASN A 30 12.27 -5.49 11.02
C ASN A 30 12.18 -7.01 11.06
N LEU A 31 11.11 -7.60 11.59
CA LEU A 31 10.91 -9.04 11.50
C LEU A 31 10.02 -9.33 10.29
N LEU A 32 10.56 -10.08 9.31
CA LEU A 32 9.71 -10.73 8.32
C LEU A 32 8.80 -11.68 9.09
N VAL A 33 7.50 -11.43 9.05
CA VAL A 33 6.53 -12.34 9.66
C VAL A 33 6.39 -13.50 8.69
N PRO A 34 6.64 -14.75 9.14
CA PRO A 34 6.43 -15.92 8.31
C PRO A 34 5.01 -15.95 7.75
N ASP A 35 4.89 -16.53 6.56
CA ASP A 35 3.61 -16.81 5.92
C ASP A 35 2.73 -17.70 6.82
N PRO A 36 1.46 -17.34 7.14
CA PRO A 36 0.50 -18.32 7.58
C PRO A 36 0.35 -19.35 6.45
N ALA A 37 0.42 -20.63 6.79
CA ALA A 37 0.28 -21.70 5.82
C ALA A 37 -0.89 -21.43 4.85
N ASP A 38 -0.63 -21.61 3.55
CA ASP A 38 -1.59 -21.54 2.44
C ASP A 38 -2.01 -20.15 1.95
N SER A 39 -1.31 -19.07 2.28
CA SER A 39 -1.66 -17.74 1.75
C SER A 39 -1.17 -17.47 0.31
N GLY A 40 -0.16 -18.23 -0.14
CA GLY A 40 0.53 -18.00 -1.42
C GLY A 40 1.59 -16.88 -1.41
N TRP A 41 1.85 -16.23 -0.28
CA TRP A 41 2.78 -15.11 -0.16
C TRP A 41 4.08 -15.49 0.56
N THR A 42 5.20 -15.38 -0.14
CA THR A 42 6.52 -15.64 0.42
C THR A 42 7.19 -14.35 0.90
N ALA A 43 7.72 -14.35 2.13
CA ALA A 43 8.56 -13.29 2.65
C ALA A 43 9.90 -13.23 1.89
N VAL A 44 10.27 -12.05 1.38
CA VAL A 44 11.49 -11.83 0.59
C VAL A 44 12.17 -10.55 1.05
N GLU A 45 13.48 -10.58 1.28
CA GLU A 45 14.28 -9.37 1.50
C GLU A 45 14.92 -8.92 0.19
N LEU A 46 14.51 -7.74 -0.31
CA LEU A 46 15.09 -7.14 -1.51
C LEU A 46 16.43 -6.47 -1.16
N GLN A 47 17.53 -7.17 -1.44
CA GLN A 47 18.90 -6.68 -1.24
C GLN A 47 19.28 -5.55 -2.21
N GLN A 48 18.64 -5.52 -3.38
CA GLN A 48 18.79 -4.47 -4.39
C GLN A 48 17.41 -3.91 -4.75
N PRO A 49 17.32 -2.65 -5.20
CA PRO A 49 16.06 -2.09 -5.65
C PRO A 49 15.43 -2.92 -6.78
N LEU A 50 14.21 -3.39 -6.55
CA LEU A 50 13.42 -4.11 -7.55
C LEU A 50 12.54 -3.13 -8.32
N THR A 51 12.57 -3.19 -9.65
CA THR A 51 11.66 -2.41 -10.50
C THR A 51 10.28 -3.07 -10.55
N LEU A 52 9.26 -2.27 -10.27
CA LEU A 52 7.85 -2.66 -10.27
C LEU A 52 6.99 -1.58 -10.94
N TYR A 53 5.75 -1.95 -11.24
CA TYR A 53 4.75 -1.10 -11.87
C TYR A 53 3.45 -1.10 -11.05
N LYS A 54 2.82 0.06 -10.93
CA LYS A 54 1.54 0.23 -10.23
C LYS A 54 0.74 1.34 -10.88
N VAL A 55 -0.58 1.17 -10.90
CA VAL A 55 -1.51 2.25 -11.22
C VAL A 55 -1.84 3.07 -9.97
N VAL A 56 -1.67 4.38 -10.08
CA VAL A 56 -2.07 5.38 -9.08
C VAL A 56 -3.10 6.33 -9.68
N SER A 57 -3.70 7.18 -8.85
CA SER A 57 -4.63 8.21 -9.29
C SER A 57 -3.93 9.57 -9.38
N SER A 58 -4.27 10.36 -10.39
CA SER A 58 -3.86 11.77 -10.50
C SER A 58 -5.01 12.65 -10.03
N VAL A 59 -4.80 13.37 -8.92
CA VAL A 59 -5.81 14.24 -8.31
C VAL A 59 -5.21 15.62 -8.13
N LYS A 60 -5.75 16.61 -8.85
CA LYS A 60 -5.25 18.00 -8.84
C LYS A 60 -3.73 18.10 -9.10
N GLY A 61 -3.23 17.29 -10.03
CA GLY A 61 -1.81 17.23 -10.40
C GLY A 61 -0.91 16.43 -9.45
N ALA A 62 -1.45 15.88 -8.35
CA ALA A 62 -0.70 15.02 -7.43
C ALA A 62 -0.95 13.55 -7.70
N LEU A 63 0.09 12.72 -7.55
CA LEU A 63 -0.02 11.26 -7.60
C LEU A 63 -0.41 10.74 -6.23
N VAL A 64 -1.55 10.07 -6.15
CA VAL A 64 -2.12 9.56 -4.90
C VAL A 64 -2.53 8.10 -5.04
N SER A 65 -2.42 7.35 -3.96
CA SER A 65 -2.91 5.98 -3.87
C SER A 65 -4.40 5.93 -4.20
N THR A 66 -4.77 5.13 -5.20
CA THR A 66 -6.17 4.92 -5.59
C THR A 66 -7.00 4.34 -4.43
N TYR A 67 -6.36 3.47 -3.63
CA TYR A 67 -7.01 2.76 -2.53
C TYR A 67 -7.36 3.70 -1.36
N ASP A 68 -6.34 4.32 -0.74
CA ASP A 68 -6.54 5.10 0.49
C ASP A 68 -6.84 6.60 0.23
N GLY A 69 -6.52 7.13 -0.94
CA GLY A 69 -6.68 8.55 -1.30
C GLY A 69 -5.81 9.56 -0.55
N VAL A 70 -4.91 9.09 0.32
CA VAL A 70 -4.10 9.93 1.22
C VAL A 70 -2.61 9.77 0.96
N THR A 71 -2.16 8.56 0.62
CA THR A 71 -0.74 8.28 0.37
C THR A 71 -0.32 8.96 -0.93
N ARG A 72 0.54 9.96 -0.80
CA ARG A 72 1.11 10.72 -1.92
C ARG A 72 2.39 10.08 -2.41
N TYR A 73 2.60 10.16 -3.72
CA TYR A 73 3.80 9.72 -4.39
C TYR A 73 4.46 10.92 -5.06
N GLU A 74 5.77 11.04 -4.91
CA GLU A 74 6.59 12.07 -5.54
C GLU A 74 7.68 11.39 -6.37
N LEU A 75 7.87 11.86 -7.61
CA LEU A 75 8.91 11.33 -8.50
C LEU A 75 10.30 11.52 -7.86
N GLY A 76 11.11 10.46 -7.88
CA GLY A 76 12.46 10.44 -7.32
C GLY A 76 12.52 10.32 -5.79
N ARG A 77 11.39 10.38 -5.07
CA ARG A 77 11.37 10.37 -3.60
C ARG A 77 10.92 9.03 -3.03
N TRP A 78 11.66 8.52 -2.05
CA TRP A 78 11.25 7.36 -1.28
C TRP A 78 10.02 7.67 -0.43
N THR A 79 8.99 6.86 -0.60
CA THR A 79 7.77 6.86 0.18
C THR A 79 7.70 5.57 0.97
N ARG A 80 7.56 5.69 2.29
CA ARG A 80 7.41 4.55 3.20
C ARG A 80 5.93 4.31 3.49
N ALA A 81 5.51 3.06 3.45
CA ALA A 81 4.18 2.65 3.80
C ALA A 81 3.88 2.97 5.27
N LYS A 82 2.64 3.35 5.55
CA LYS A 82 2.19 3.61 6.92
C LYS A 82 2.13 2.28 7.67
N ALA A 83 2.75 2.24 8.82
CA ALA A 83 2.74 1.03 9.64
C ALA A 83 1.37 0.84 10.33
N GLY A 84 0.84 -0.38 10.23
CA GLY A 84 -0.31 -0.83 11.02
C GLY A 84 -1.68 -0.72 10.35
N ALA A 85 -1.81 -0.92 9.03
CA ALA A 85 -3.14 -1.23 8.50
C ALA A 85 -3.59 -2.65 8.96
N ALA A 86 -4.87 -3.00 8.85
CA ALA A 86 -5.44 -4.28 9.33
C ALA A 86 -5.52 -5.38 8.25
N GLY A 87 -4.92 -6.57 8.49
CA GLY A 87 -4.83 -7.68 7.52
C GLY A 87 -3.42 -8.25 7.24
N TRP A 88 -3.37 -9.35 6.47
CA TRP A 88 -2.16 -10.12 6.11
C TRP A 88 -1.94 -10.13 4.57
N PRO A 89 -0.70 -10.23 4.05
CA PRO A 89 0.60 -10.04 4.72
C PRO A 89 0.70 -8.70 5.45
N PRO A 90 1.62 -8.59 6.44
CA PRO A 90 1.64 -7.48 7.37
C PRO A 90 1.68 -6.14 6.63
N LEU A 91 0.84 -5.25 7.10
CA LEU A 91 0.42 -4.06 6.36
C LEU A 91 1.34 -2.86 6.53
N ASP A 92 2.55 -3.09 7.00
CA ASP A 92 3.65 -2.20 6.72
C ASP A 92 4.18 -2.37 5.28
N ALA A 93 3.80 -3.43 4.54
CA ALA A 93 4.00 -3.56 3.10
C ALA A 93 2.74 -3.14 2.29
N CYS A 94 2.33 -1.87 2.41
CA CYS A 94 1.08 -1.37 1.80
C CYS A 94 1.11 -1.18 0.28
N PHE A 95 2.30 -1.16 -0.34
CA PHE A 95 2.40 -0.84 -1.76
C PHE A 95 2.39 -2.11 -2.60
N PHE A 96 1.33 -2.27 -3.38
CA PHE A 96 1.21 -3.33 -4.37
C PHE A 96 1.94 -2.95 -5.66
N GLY A 97 2.65 -3.88 -6.26
CA GLY A 97 3.29 -3.72 -7.57
C GLY A 97 3.40 -5.03 -8.33
N ALA A 98 3.41 -4.94 -9.66
CA ALA A 98 3.71 -6.06 -10.53
C ALA A 98 5.06 -5.81 -11.24
N GLN A 99 5.81 -6.86 -11.55
CA GLN A 99 7.03 -6.73 -12.37
C GLN A 99 6.72 -6.49 -13.85
N VAL A 100 5.48 -6.68 -14.28
CA VAL A 100 5.05 -6.56 -15.68
C VAL A 100 4.01 -5.44 -15.79
N GLU A 101 4.20 -4.53 -16.75
CA GLU A 101 3.34 -3.37 -16.98
C GLU A 101 1.89 -3.75 -17.26
N SER A 102 1.66 -4.70 -18.17
CA SER A 102 0.31 -5.17 -18.54
C SER A 102 -0.45 -5.73 -17.33
N LYS A 103 0.27 -6.33 -16.39
CA LYS A 103 -0.29 -6.85 -15.14
C LYS A 103 -0.63 -5.76 -14.14
N ALA A 104 0.19 -4.70 -14.06
CA ALA A 104 -0.15 -3.52 -13.29
C ALA A 104 -1.41 -2.82 -13.84
N LEU A 105 -1.58 -2.79 -15.15
CA LEU A 105 -2.77 -2.24 -15.81
C LEU A 105 -4.02 -3.11 -15.64
N SER A 106 -3.87 -4.43 -15.49
CA SER A 106 -4.99 -5.33 -15.21
C SER A 106 -5.39 -5.40 -13.73
N ALA A 107 -4.73 -4.63 -12.86
CA ALA A 107 -5.02 -4.58 -11.43
C ALA A 107 -6.50 -4.25 -11.17
N ARG A 108 -7.10 -4.98 -10.22
CA ARG A 108 -8.43 -4.68 -9.70
C ARG A 108 -8.30 -3.85 -8.43
N PHE A 109 -9.16 -2.86 -8.29
CA PHE A 109 -9.23 -2.03 -7.10
C PHE A 109 -10.37 -2.51 -6.20
N PRO A 110 -10.15 -2.57 -4.88
CA PRO A 110 -11.23 -2.80 -3.93
C PRO A 110 -12.34 -1.76 -4.10
N ALA A 111 -13.59 -2.18 -3.95
CA ALA A 111 -14.75 -1.30 -4.10
C ALA A 111 -14.75 -0.08 -3.18
N ASN A 112 -14.12 -0.19 -2.01
CA ASN A 112 -14.01 0.90 -1.04
C ASN A 112 -12.84 1.86 -1.31
N SER A 113 -12.19 1.75 -2.47
CA SER A 113 -11.09 2.64 -2.88
C SER A 113 -11.59 4.07 -3.06
N LYS A 114 -10.79 5.06 -2.66
CA LYS A 114 -11.22 6.48 -2.60
C LYS A 114 -11.23 7.21 -3.94
N HIS A 115 -10.41 6.80 -4.90
CA HIS A 115 -10.23 7.52 -6.16
C HIS A 115 -10.49 6.65 -7.37
N LEU A 116 -11.58 5.87 -7.35
CA LEU A 116 -11.97 5.00 -8.46
C LEU A 116 -12.22 5.78 -9.75
N ASP A 117 -12.83 6.97 -9.67
CA ASP A 117 -13.19 7.78 -10.85
C ASP A 117 -12.11 8.80 -11.25
N ALA A 118 -11.03 8.93 -10.47
CA ALA A 118 -9.94 9.83 -10.82
C ALA A 118 -9.12 9.31 -12.02
N PRO A 119 -8.49 10.20 -12.81
CA PRO A 119 -7.57 9.78 -13.87
C PRO A 119 -6.49 8.84 -13.35
N LYS A 120 -6.22 7.76 -14.09
CA LYS A 120 -5.25 6.73 -13.71
C LYS A 120 -3.92 6.97 -14.41
N VAL A 121 -2.83 6.76 -13.67
CA VAL A 121 -1.45 6.93 -14.16
C VAL A 121 -0.66 5.67 -13.82
N LEU A 122 0.07 5.14 -14.80
CA LEU A 122 0.96 4.02 -14.60
C LEU A 122 2.30 4.57 -14.13
N VAL A 123 2.78 4.07 -13.01
CA VAL A 123 4.03 4.49 -12.41
C VAL A 123 4.97 3.30 -12.43
N LYS A 124 6.16 3.51 -12.99
CA LYS A 124 7.32 2.66 -12.76
C LYS A 124 7.99 3.14 -11.48
N PHE A 125 8.22 2.23 -10.54
CA PHE A 125 8.85 2.55 -9.28
C PHE A 125 9.88 1.48 -8.89
N GLU A 126 10.83 1.89 -8.07
CA GLU A 126 11.74 0.98 -7.40
C GLU A 126 11.23 0.67 -6.00
N ALA A 127 11.44 -0.56 -5.56
CA ALA A 127 11.09 -1.04 -4.23
C ALA A 127 12.28 -1.68 -3.54
N HIS A 128 12.36 -1.56 -2.22
CA HIS A 128 13.43 -2.21 -1.45
C HIS A 128 13.01 -2.56 -0.02
N GLY A 129 13.80 -3.43 0.60
CA GLY A 129 13.58 -3.91 1.96
C GLY A 129 12.70 -5.16 2.03
N LYS A 130 12.17 -5.39 3.23
CA LYS A 130 11.39 -6.57 3.61
C LYS A 130 10.01 -6.56 2.96
N SER A 131 9.82 -7.47 2.02
CA SER A 131 8.70 -7.49 1.08
C SER A 131 8.03 -8.87 1.08
N TYR A 132 6.90 -8.97 0.40
CA TYR A 132 6.20 -10.22 0.17
C TYR A 132 5.91 -10.40 -1.31
N TYR A 133 6.13 -11.60 -1.82
CA TYR A 133 5.84 -11.97 -3.20
C TYR A 133 4.80 -13.09 -3.23
N HIS A 134 3.72 -12.87 -3.97
CA HIS A 134 2.72 -13.90 -4.19
C HIS A 134 3.07 -14.69 -5.45
N SER A 135 3.35 -15.99 -5.31
CA SER A 135 3.88 -16.82 -6.39
C SER A 135 2.89 -16.99 -7.55
N GLU A 136 1.64 -17.33 -7.24
CA GLU A 136 0.58 -17.55 -8.24
C GLU A 136 0.15 -16.25 -8.92
N SER A 137 -0.17 -15.24 -8.11
CA SER A 137 -0.69 -13.98 -8.61
C SER A 137 0.43 -13.06 -9.11
N GLY A 138 1.71 -13.38 -8.91
CA GLY A 138 2.89 -12.58 -9.25
C GLY A 138 2.87 -11.14 -8.74
N TRP A 139 2.18 -10.88 -7.63
CA TRP A 139 2.07 -9.55 -7.01
C TRP A 139 3.12 -9.38 -5.93
N TRP A 140 3.67 -8.17 -5.84
CA TRP A 140 4.56 -7.75 -4.78
C TRP A 140 3.84 -6.84 -3.81
N ARG A 141 4.13 -7.01 -2.51
CA ARG A 141 3.85 -6.04 -1.46
C ARG A 141 5.15 -5.55 -0.88
N VAL A 142 5.34 -4.25 -0.90
CA VAL A 142 6.62 -3.64 -0.54
C VAL A 142 6.42 -2.46 0.44
N PRO A 143 7.37 -2.24 1.37
CA PRO A 143 7.24 -1.22 2.40
C PRO A 143 7.77 0.15 1.96
N ASN A 144 8.72 0.18 1.03
CA ASN A 144 9.37 1.41 0.57
C ASN A 144 9.33 1.43 -0.95
N VAL A 145 8.84 2.53 -1.52
CA VAL A 145 8.78 2.73 -2.98
C VAL A 145 9.31 4.08 -3.38
N ARG A 146 9.96 4.14 -4.54
CA ARG A 146 10.42 5.36 -5.18
C ARG A 146 9.91 5.39 -6.61
N PRO A 147 8.87 6.20 -6.92
CA PRO A 147 8.46 6.45 -8.30
C PRO A 147 9.66 6.95 -9.12
N VAL A 148 9.97 6.29 -10.23
CA VAL A 148 11.10 6.64 -11.11
C VAL A 148 10.61 7.35 -12.36
N SER A 149 9.54 6.85 -12.97
CA SER A 149 8.94 7.47 -14.15
C SER A 149 7.43 7.28 -14.20
N LEU A 150 6.76 8.20 -14.88
CA LEU A 150 5.38 8.05 -15.30
C LEU A 150 5.39 7.46 -16.70
N LEU A 151 4.62 6.40 -16.89
CA LEU A 151 4.48 5.75 -18.17
C LEU A 151 3.20 6.23 -18.84
N PRO A 152 3.25 6.49 -20.16
CA PRO A 152 2.04 6.81 -20.91
C PRO A 152 1.08 5.62 -20.83
N ILE A 153 -0.18 5.91 -20.49
CA ILE A 153 -1.28 4.97 -20.67
C ILE A 153 -2.07 5.49 -21.86
N SER A 154 -2.40 4.61 -22.83
CA SER A 154 -3.30 4.98 -23.92
C SER A 154 -4.67 5.39 -23.37
N ARG A 155 -5.43 6.20 -24.11
CA ARG A 155 -6.76 6.63 -23.66
C ARG A 155 -7.70 5.42 -23.46
N GLU A 156 -7.58 4.42 -24.31
CA GLU A 156 -8.32 3.16 -24.27
C GLU A 156 -7.96 2.38 -23.01
N GLN A 157 -6.66 2.23 -22.72
CA GLN A 157 -6.17 1.56 -21.51
C GLN A 157 -6.63 2.29 -20.25
N ALA A 158 -6.57 3.63 -20.22
CA ALA A 158 -7.03 4.41 -19.07
C ALA A 158 -8.54 4.23 -18.85
N THR A 159 -9.33 4.25 -19.92
CA THR A 159 -10.78 4.04 -19.88
C THR A 159 -11.11 2.65 -19.37
N GLU A 160 -10.41 1.63 -19.86
CA GLU A 160 -10.60 0.25 -19.44
C GLU A 160 -10.24 0.04 -17.95
N VAL A 161 -9.14 0.65 -17.49
CA VAL A 161 -8.76 0.61 -16.06
C VAL A 161 -9.83 1.27 -15.20
N MET A 162 -10.34 2.44 -15.60
CA MET A 162 -11.39 3.15 -14.86
C MET A 162 -12.70 2.34 -14.88
N HIS A 163 -13.10 1.80 -16.03
CA HIS A 163 -14.31 1.00 -16.17
C HIS A 163 -14.29 -0.24 -15.26
N ARG A 164 -13.18 -0.99 -15.22
CA ARG A 164 -13.00 -2.11 -14.29
C ARG A 164 -13.08 -1.68 -12.83
N ALA A 165 -12.48 -0.53 -12.51
CA ALA A 165 -12.51 0.03 -11.16
C ALA A 165 -13.94 0.34 -10.71
N SER A 166 -14.76 0.95 -11.58
CA SER A 166 -16.17 1.28 -11.29
C SER A 166 -17.06 0.03 -11.22
N GLN A 167 -16.84 -0.97 -12.09
CA GLN A 167 -17.59 -2.24 -12.03
C GLN A 167 -17.38 -3.00 -10.72
N ALA A 168 -16.15 -3.03 -10.21
CA ALA A 168 -15.83 -3.66 -8.94
C ALA A 168 -16.56 -2.98 -7.76
N ALA A 169 -16.66 -1.64 -7.78
CA ALA A 169 -17.46 -0.89 -6.82
C ALA A 169 -18.95 -1.28 -6.85
N ALA A 170 -19.57 -1.25 -8.04
CA ALA A 170 -20.98 -1.60 -8.20
C ALA A 170 -21.30 -3.06 -7.83
N ALA A 171 -20.37 -3.98 -8.04
CA ALA A 171 -20.52 -5.38 -7.63
C ALA A 171 -20.51 -5.54 -6.10
N ALA A 172 -19.62 -4.84 -5.40
CA ALA A 172 -19.55 -4.91 -3.95
C ALA A 172 -20.74 -4.24 -3.24
N GLU A 173 -21.26 -3.14 -3.78
CA GLU A 173 -22.48 -2.52 -3.25
C GLU A 173 -23.69 -3.45 -3.35
N ARG A 174 -23.85 -4.11 -4.50
CA ARG A 174 -24.88 -5.15 -4.68
C ARG A 174 -24.67 -6.33 -3.74
N GLY A 175 -23.42 -6.80 -3.61
CA GLY A 175 -23.07 -7.88 -2.70
C GLY A 175 -23.29 -7.54 -1.22
N ALA A 176 -23.03 -6.30 -0.79
CA ALA A 176 -23.27 -5.85 0.57
C ALA A 176 -24.78 -5.77 0.90
N ALA A 177 -25.61 -5.40 -0.08
CA ALA A 177 -27.06 -5.45 0.06
C ALA A 177 -27.59 -6.90 0.24
N THR A 178 -26.89 -7.89 -0.32
CA THR A 178 -27.22 -9.32 -0.13
C THR A 178 -26.52 -9.95 1.08
N ALA A 179 -25.35 -9.45 1.49
CA ALA A 179 -24.45 -10.05 2.48
C ALA A 179 -24.63 -9.50 3.91
N THR A 180 -25.75 -8.84 4.21
CA THR A 180 -26.18 -8.68 5.62
C THR A 180 -26.47 -10.05 6.30
N ALA A 181 -26.35 -11.17 5.56
CA ALA A 181 -26.58 -12.53 6.06
C ALA A 181 -25.33 -13.44 6.22
N ALA A 182 -24.11 -13.08 5.79
CA ALA A 182 -22.94 -13.95 6.03
C ALA A 182 -21.59 -13.23 5.88
N ARG A 183 -20.80 -13.19 6.95
CA ARG A 183 -19.38 -12.79 6.93
C ARG A 183 -18.53 -13.95 6.41
N ALA A 184 -18.06 -13.85 5.17
CA ALA A 184 -17.03 -14.72 4.60
C ALA A 184 -15.65 -14.02 4.60
N PRO A 185 -14.54 -14.78 4.68
CA PRO A 185 -13.19 -14.25 4.83
C PRO A 185 -12.60 -13.74 3.51
N TRP A 186 -11.68 -12.79 3.64
CA TRP A 186 -11.07 -11.99 2.60
C TRP A 186 -10.25 -12.82 1.60
N LEU A 187 -10.52 -12.66 0.31
CA LEU A 187 -9.62 -13.04 -0.79
C LEU A 187 -8.88 -11.79 -1.30
N PRO A 188 -7.57 -11.89 -1.63
CA PRO A 188 -6.85 -10.80 -2.28
C PRO A 188 -7.38 -10.64 -3.72
N CYS A 189 -7.59 -9.39 -4.12
CA CYS A 189 -7.89 -9.00 -5.50
C CYS A 189 -6.72 -9.25 -6.45
#